data_AF-A0AA44CMV4-F1
#
_entry.id   AF-A0AA44CMV4-F1
#
_cell.length_a   1.000
_cell.length_b   1.000
_cell.length_c   1.000
_cell.angle_alpha   90.00
_cell.angle_beta   90.00
_cell.angle_gamma   90.00
#
_symmetry.space_group_name_H-M   'P 1'
#
loop_
_entity.id
_entity.type
_entity.pdbx_description
1 polymer ?
#
loop_
_entity_poly.entity_id
_entity_poly.type
_entity_poly.pdbx_seq_one_letter_code
_entity_poly.pdbx_strand_id
1 'polypeptide(L)'
;MAESVKQQLIKQYAQLETERSSFDPHWRELSDFIIPRSSRFLSDERNRGDKRNTRIVDPTATLANRVLSSGMMSGITSPARPWFKLATPDSEMMDYGPVKIWLETVQKLMNDMFNKANLYQSLPNVYGQLGTFGTAAMAVLEDDEDIIRTYPFPIGSYMLANSDRLQVNTMFRKFSMTCRQLVSRFGLKNTSLNVQAAWETGSYQTWFDVIHAVTPNENRDTGRMDSKNKLYRSVYFEHSGDGDKLLSESGFDEFPIMAPRWEVNGEDVYGSSCPGMIALGGIKALQLEQKRKSQLIDKATNPPMVGPSSLKNQRVSLLPGDITYIDNMGPQDGLKPAYLVTPNTADLLADIQDTRGFIDSCYFKDLFMMLQNVNTRSMPVEAVIEMKEEKLLMLGPVLERLNDEFLNPLIDRCFSIMVRKNMLPPPPEVMQGMPLRVEYISVMAQAQKAIGVSSLERFVGFVSNLGAVRPEAFDKLAVDGSIDSYAEMIGVSPTIIVPNEQVQEIRQQRAQQAQQQQAIQQGMAAAQGAKTLSETQLSDPSALSAMTGGAAQ
;
A
#
# COMPACT_ATOMS: atom_id res chain seq x y z
N MET A 1 -39.72 -27.14 15.26
CA MET A 1 -38.63 -26.56 16.07
C MET A 1 -37.91 -25.55 15.19
N ALA A 2 -37.73 -24.32 15.65
CA ALA A 2 -36.96 -23.33 14.89
C ALA A 2 -35.53 -23.86 14.71
N GLU A 3 -35.00 -23.77 13.50
CA GLU A 3 -33.64 -24.22 13.19
C GLU A 3 -32.63 -23.42 14.02
N SER A 4 -31.64 -24.10 14.61
CA SER A 4 -30.63 -23.41 15.41
C SER A 4 -29.74 -22.56 14.51
N VAL A 5 -29.18 -21.48 15.06
CA VAL A 5 -28.23 -20.62 14.33
C VAL A 5 -27.07 -21.44 13.77
N LYS A 6 -26.54 -22.39 14.55
CA LYS A 6 -25.42 -23.22 14.13
C LYS A 6 -25.79 -24.07 12.92
N GLN A 7 -26.99 -24.67 12.92
CA GLN A 7 -27.49 -25.47 11.80
C GLN A 7 -27.65 -24.64 10.53
N GLN A 8 -28.20 -23.42 10.64
CA GLN A 8 -28.31 -22.49 9.52
C GLN A 8 -26.94 -22.13 8.94
N LEU A 9 -25.98 -21.77 9.79
CA LEU A 9 -24.61 -21.40 9.37
C LEU A 9 -23.86 -22.59 8.76
N ILE A 10 -24.08 -23.82 9.23
CA ILE A 10 -23.48 -25.03 8.63
C ILE A 10 -24.05 -25.27 7.24
N LYS A 11 -25.36 -25.11 7.04
CA LYS A 11 -25.97 -25.24 5.70
C LYS A 11 -25.42 -24.19 4.74
N GLN A 12 -25.34 -22.93 5.17
CA GLN A 12 -24.78 -21.85 4.37
C GLN A 12 -23.29 -22.09 4.05
N TYR A 13 -22.51 -22.55 5.03
CA TYR A 13 -21.12 -22.94 4.82
C TYR A 13 -21.00 -24.02 3.74
N ALA A 14 -21.80 -25.08 3.79
CA ALA A 14 -21.74 -26.17 2.81
C ALA A 14 -22.12 -25.71 1.39
N GLN A 15 -23.06 -24.77 1.26
CA GLN A 15 -23.41 -24.16 -0.03
C GLN A 15 -22.23 -23.36 -0.60
N LEU A 16 -21.61 -22.49 0.20
CA LEU A 16 -20.47 -21.70 -0.22
C LEU A 16 -19.22 -22.54 -0.51
N GLU A 17 -19.03 -23.65 0.21
CA GLU A 17 -17.97 -24.63 -0.08
C GLU A 17 -18.21 -25.31 -1.43
N THR A 18 -19.46 -25.63 -1.76
CA THR A 18 -19.84 -26.21 -3.06
C THR A 18 -19.58 -25.23 -4.20
N GLU A 19 -19.98 -23.97 -4.05
CA GLU A 19 -19.74 -22.92 -5.05
C GLU A 19 -18.24 -22.68 -5.30
N ARG A 20 -17.44 -22.64 -4.22
CA ARG A 20 -15.98 -22.45 -4.32
C ARG A 20 -15.26 -23.65 -4.93
N SER A 21 -15.81 -24.86 -4.82
CA SER A 21 -15.14 -26.10 -5.22
C SER A 21 -14.68 -26.13 -6.69
N SER A 22 -15.33 -25.37 -7.57
CA SER A 22 -14.95 -25.21 -8.98
C SER A 22 -13.63 -24.44 -9.16
N PHE A 23 -13.30 -23.52 -8.25
CA PHE A 23 -12.09 -22.70 -8.28
C PHE A 23 -10.88 -23.38 -7.63
N ASP A 24 -11.12 -24.31 -6.70
CA ASP A 24 -10.06 -24.99 -5.93
C ASP A 24 -9.00 -25.67 -6.82
N PRO A 25 -9.33 -26.42 -7.90
CA PRO A 25 -8.34 -27.01 -8.80
C PRO A 25 -7.44 -25.97 -9.47
N HIS A 26 -8.02 -24.85 -9.90
CA HIS A 26 -7.30 -23.79 -10.58
C HIS A 26 -6.35 -23.05 -9.62
N TRP A 27 -6.81 -22.70 -8.42
CA TRP A 27 -5.96 -22.09 -7.40
C TRP A 27 -4.85 -23.02 -6.91
N ARG A 28 -5.10 -24.34 -6.82
CA ARG A 28 -4.03 -25.32 -6.51
C ARG A 28 -2.93 -25.28 -7.56
N GLU A 29 -3.31 -25.20 -8.82
CA GLU A 29 -2.36 -25.14 -9.92
C GLU A 29 -1.52 -23.86 -9.89
N LEU A 30 -2.16 -22.69 -9.68
CA LEU A 30 -1.47 -21.42 -9.50
C LEU A 30 -0.49 -21.45 -8.32
N SER A 31 -0.93 -22.04 -7.19
CA SER A 31 -0.09 -22.20 -6.01
C SER A 31 1.15 -23.04 -6.31
N ASP A 32 0.99 -24.20 -6.95
CA ASP A 32 2.10 -25.12 -7.26
C ASP A 32 3.20 -24.49 -8.15
N PHE A 33 2.81 -23.60 -9.06
CA PHE A 33 3.73 -23.02 -10.05
C PHE A 33 4.25 -21.62 -9.67
N ILE A 34 3.58 -20.87 -8.80
CA ILE A 34 3.92 -19.47 -8.49
C ILE A 34 4.30 -19.30 -7.01
N ILE A 35 3.39 -19.63 -6.07
CA ILE A 35 3.61 -19.45 -4.62
C ILE A 35 3.13 -20.68 -3.79
N PRO A 36 3.90 -21.77 -3.75
CA PRO A 36 3.43 -23.06 -3.19
C PRO A 36 3.11 -23.06 -1.69
N ARG A 37 3.55 -22.03 -0.96
CA ARG A 37 3.37 -21.90 0.49
C ARG A 37 2.27 -20.92 0.90
N SER A 38 1.66 -20.22 -0.05
CA SER A 38 0.66 -19.18 0.25
C SER A 38 -0.77 -19.69 0.36
N SER A 39 -1.07 -20.85 -0.23
CA SER A 39 -2.42 -21.44 -0.20
C SER A 39 -2.59 -22.44 0.94
N ARG A 40 -3.85 -22.61 1.37
CA ARG A 40 -4.25 -23.63 2.34
C ARG A 40 -5.66 -24.09 2.03
N PHE A 41 -5.80 -25.31 1.49
CA PHE A 41 -7.11 -25.86 1.11
C PHE A 41 -7.68 -26.77 2.19
N LEU A 42 -6.80 -27.44 2.94
CA LEU A 42 -7.20 -28.31 4.05
C LEU A 42 -6.78 -27.70 5.39
N SER A 43 -7.54 -27.99 6.44
CA SER A 43 -7.27 -27.52 7.80
C SER A 43 -5.99 -28.16 8.38
N ASP A 44 -5.69 -29.41 7.99
CA ASP A 44 -4.51 -30.20 8.40
C ASP A 44 -3.19 -29.76 7.76
N GLU A 45 -3.23 -28.93 6.70
CA GLU A 45 -2.05 -28.44 6.00
C GLU A 45 -1.23 -27.41 6.79
N ARG A 46 -1.71 -27.02 7.98
CA ARG A 46 -1.00 -26.11 8.88
C ARG A 46 0.31 -26.74 9.38
N ASN A 47 1.39 -25.98 9.33
CA ASN A 47 2.73 -26.39 9.76
C ASN A 47 3.30 -27.61 8.99
N ARG A 48 2.78 -27.96 7.81
CA ARG A 48 3.45 -28.93 6.93
C ARG A 48 4.74 -28.32 6.36
N GLY A 49 5.88 -28.84 6.85
CA GLY A 49 7.23 -28.45 6.41
C GLY A 49 7.71 -29.15 5.14
N ASP A 50 6.86 -29.98 4.52
CA ASP A 50 7.22 -30.76 3.34
C ASP A 50 7.63 -29.88 2.16
N LYS A 51 8.43 -30.44 1.25
CA LYS A 51 8.84 -29.75 0.03
C LYS A 51 7.61 -29.53 -0.87
N ARG A 52 7.13 -28.27 -0.93
CA ARG A 52 6.03 -27.87 -1.82
C ARG A 52 6.48 -27.32 -3.18
N ASN A 53 7.74 -26.91 -3.32
CA ASN A 53 8.25 -26.30 -4.56
C ASN A 53 8.70 -27.33 -5.61
N THR A 54 8.12 -28.54 -5.63
CA THR A 54 8.61 -29.64 -6.49
C THR A 54 8.34 -29.43 -7.97
N ARG A 55 7.36 -28.59 -8.32
CA ARG A 55 6.99 -28.30 -9.71
C ARG A 55 7.74 -27.11 -10.32
N ILE A 56 8.44 -26.33 -9.50
CA ILE A 56 9.18 -25.14 -9.93
C ILE A 56 10.64 -25.53 -10.20
N VAL A 57 11.02 -25.52 -11.48
CA VAL A 57 12.40 -25.62 -11.96
C VAL A 57 12.98 -24.22 -12.15
N ASP A 58 12.20 -23.32 -12.76
CA ASP A 58 12.55 -21.92 -12.98
C ASP A 58 11.70 -20.99 -12.09
N PRO A 59 12.31 -20.17 -11.21
CA PRO A 59 11.59 -19.30 -10.28
C PRO A 59 11.14 -17.96 -10.86
N THR A 60 11.22 -17.74 -12.19
CA THR A 60 10.89 -16.45 -12.82
C THR A 60 9.51 -15.92 -12.40
N ALA A 61 8.47 -16.75 -12.42
CA ALA A 61 7.12 -16.35 -12.00
C ALA A 61 7.03 -15.94 -10.52
N THR A 62 7.69 -16.69 -9.64
CA THR A 62 7.74 -16.37 -8.20
C THR A 62 8.45 -15.04 -7.96
N LEU A 63 9.53 -14.76 -8.70
CA LEU A 63 10.25 -13.49 -8.63
C LEU A 63 9.40 -12.34 -9.17
N ALA A 64 8.73 -12.53 -10.31
CA ALA A 64 7.84 -11.54 -10.92
C ALA A 64 6.70 -11.16 -9.96
N ASN A 65 6.06 -12.14 -9.32
CA ASN A 65 5.04 -11.89 -8.30
C ASN A 65 5.57 -11.13 -7.08
N ARG A 66 6.81 -11.41 -6.63
CA ARG A 66 7.44 -10.65 -5.54
C ARG A 66 7.69 -9.19 -5.93
N VAL A 67 8.07 -8.95 -7.19
CA VAL A 67 8.23 -7.58 -7.72
C VAL A 67 6.89 -6.87 -7.77
N LEU A 68 5.83 -7.51 -8.26
CA LEU A 68 4.48 -6.94 -8.27
C LEU A 68 4.01 -6.58 -6.86
N SER A 69 4.12 -7.48 -5.89
CA SER A 69 3.73 -7.23 -4.49
C SER A 69 4.50 -6.05 -3.89
N SER A 70 5.81 -5.99 -4.09
CA SER A 70 6.65 -4.89 -3.60
C SER A 70 6.36 -3.57 -4.34
N GLY A 71 6.07 -3.66 -5.63
CA GLY A 71 5.72 -2.54 -6.50
C GLY A 71 4.39 -1.91 -6.13
N MET A 72 3.35 -2.71 -5.91
CA MET A 72 2.04 -2.29 -5.42
C MET A 72 2.15 -1.61 -4.06
N MET A 73 2.90 -2.19 -3.12
CA MET A 73 3.17 -1.61 -1.81
C MET A 73 3.87 -0.24 -1.92
N SER A 74 4.92 -0.15 -2.73
CA SER A 74 5.67 1.11 -2.90
C SER A 74 4.88 2.16 -3.68
N GLY A 75 4.04 1.75 -4.62
CA GLY A 75 3.23 2.64 -5.46
C GLY A 75 2.02 3.20 -4.73
N ILE A 76 1.28 2.33 -4.02
CA ILE A 76 -0.08 2.60 -3.54
C ILE A 76 -0.09 2.90 -2.04
N THR A 77 0.59 2.09 -1.23
CA THR A 77 0.48 2.11 0.25
C THR A 77 1.84 2.20 0.93
N SER A 78 2.70 3.09 0.41
CA SER A 78 4.06 3.25 0.92
C SER A 78 4.03 3.74 2.38
N PRO A 79 4.75 3.10 3.32
CA PRO A 79 4.84 3.59 4.70
C PRO A 79 5.73 4.84 4.82
N ALA A 80 6.63 5.07 3.86
CA ALA A 80 7.57 6.18 3.89
C ALA A 80 6.93 7.53 3.57
N ARG A 81 5.74 7.54 2.94
CA ARG A 81 5.03 8.76 2.54
C ARG A 81 3.53 8.62 2.82
N PRO A 82 2.83 9.69 3.23
CA PRO A 82 1.38 9.67 3.31
C PRO A 82 0.78 9.34 1.94
N TRP A 83 -0.11 8.35 1.90
CA TRP A 83 -0.73 7.84 0.66
C TRP A 83 -2.23 8.15 0.56
N PHE A 84 -2.87 8.60 1.65
CA PHE A 84 -4.25 9.07 1.67
C PHE A 84 -4.33 10.43 2.37
N LYS A 85 -5.39 11.18 2.04
CA LYS A 85 -5.79 12.44 2.67
C LYS A 85 -7.29 12.37 2.97
N LEU A 86 -7.70 12.93 4.10
CA LEU A 86 -9.11 13.12 4.42
C LEU A 86 -9.56 14.49 3.90
N ALA A 87 -10.70 14.52 3.22
CA ALA A 87 -11.31 15.73 2.68
C ALA A 87 -12.82 15.76 3.00
N THR A 88 -13.41 16.94 2.99
CA THR A 88 -14.88 17.09 2.96
C THR A 88 -15.38 17.10 1.52
N PRO A 89 -16.62 16.64 1.25
CA PRO A 89 -17.24 16.77 -0.05
C PRO A 89 -17.42 18.23 -0.49
N ASP A 90 -17.60 19.12 0.49
CA ASP A 90 -17.73 20.56 0.29
C ASP A 90 -16.35 21.23 0.26
N SER A 91 -16.09 21.95 -0.83
CA SER A 91 -14.83 22.67 -1.06
C SER A 91 -14.71 23.92 -0.19
N GLU A 92 -15.81 24.61 0.14
CA GLU A 92 -15.76 25.85 0.94
C GLU A 92 -15.38 25.55 2.40
N MET A 93 -15.81 24.39 2.90
CA MET A 93 -15.43 23.90 4.22
C MET A 93 -13.94 23.55 4.31
N MET A 94 -13.32 23.08 3.22
CA MET A 94 -11.88 22.78 3.20
C MET A 94 -11.02 24.04 3.40
N ASP A 95 -11.56 25.23 3.08
CA ASP A 95 -10.89 26.50 3.29
C ASP A 95 -11.04 27.01 4.74
N TYR A 96 -11.95 26.42 5.52
CA TYR A 96 -12.09 26.76 6.92
C TYR A 96 -10.92 26.20 7.75
N GLY A 97 -10.13 27.10 8.34
CA GLY A 97 -8.90 26.76 9.07
C GLY A 97 -9.06 25.65 10.12
N PRO A 98 -10.05 25.71 11.03
CA PRO A 98 -10.27 24.68 12.04
C PRO A 98 -10.57 23.28 11.46
N VAL A 99 -11.30 23.22 10.35
CA VAL A 99 -11.61 21.99 9.62
C VAL A 99 -10.33 21.37 9.06
N LYS A 100 -9.49 22.17 8.41
CA LYS A 100 -8.23 21.72 7.84
C LYS A 100 -7.26 21.17 8.90
N ILE A 101 -7.13 21.89 10.03
CA ILE A 101 -6.28 21.47 11.16
C ILE A 101 -6.79 20.14 11.75
N TRP A 102 -8.11 20.00 11.89
CA TRP A 102 -8.70 18.76 12.40
C TRP A 102 -8.44 17.58 11.46
N LEU A 103 -8.69 17.73 10.16
CA LEU A 103 -8.44 16.68 9.16
C LEU A 103 -6.97 16.26 9.12
N GLU A 104 -6.04 17.23 9.19
CA GLU A 104 -4.60 16.95 9.23
C GLU A 104 -4.19 16.22 10.51
N THR A 105 -4.77 16.60 11.65
CA THR A 105 -4.53 15.94 12.94
C THR A 105 -5.03 14.51 12.93
N VAL A 106 -6.27 14.28 12.46
CA VAL A 106 -6.85 12.93 12.32
C VAL A 106 -6.03 12.09 11.37
N GLN A 107 -5.66 12.62 10.21
CA GLN A 107 -4.83 11.93 9.22
C GLN A 107 -3.47 11.52 9.83
N LYS A 108 -2.83 12.39 10.62
CA LYS A 108 -1.57 12.08 11.30
C LYS A 108 -1.76 10.94 12.30
N LEU A 109 -2.80 11.00 13.14
CA LEU A 109 -3.10 9.96 14.13
C LEU A 109 -3.38 8.60 13.46
N MET A 110 -4.09 8.58 12.33
CA MET A 110 -4.34 7.36 11.56
C MET A 110 -3.05 6.79 10.96
N ASN A 111 -2.17 7.64 10.40
CA ASN A 111 -0.87 7.19 9.90
C ASN A 111 0.03 6.65 11.02
N ASP A 112 0.03 7.28 12.20
CA ASP A 112 0.78 6.80 13.36
C ASP A 112 0.26 5.42 13.83
N MET A 113 -1.06 5.23 13.80
CA MET A 113 -1.69 3.95 14.10
C MET A 113 -1.33 2.88 13.07
N PHE A 114 -1.35 3.20 11.77
CA PHE A 114 -0.93 2.26 10.72
C PHE A 114 0.54 1.84 10.83
N ASN A 115 1.43 2.75 11.25
CA ASN A 115 2.85 2.46 11.47
C ASN A 115 3.09 1.60 12.71
N LYS A 116 2.27 1.75 13.76
CA LYS A 116 2.34 0.92 14.97
C LYS A 116 1.78 -0.48 14.74
N ALA A 117 0.69 -0.58 13.99
CA ALA A 117 0.04 -1.84 13.69
C ALA A 117 0.85 -2.70 12.68
N ASN A 118 0.50 -3.98 12.58
CA ASN A 118 1.11 -4.91 11.62
C ASN A 118 0.56 -4.78 10.17
N LEU A 119 -0.10 -3.67 9.85
CA LEU A 119 -0.74 -3.44 8.55
C LEU A 119 0.28 -3.53 7.41
N TYR A 120 1.37 -2.76 7.49
CA TYR A 120 2.38 -2.72 6.42
C TYR A 120 3.16 -4.03 6.23
N GLN A 121 3.11 -4.94 7.21
CA GLN A 121 3.63 -6.32 7.07
C GLN A 121 2.63 -7.25 6.39
N SER A 122 1.34 -6.96 6.53
CA SER A 122 0.25 -7.76 5.98
C SER A 122 -0.08 -7.41 4.53
N LEU A 123 0.02 -6.12 4.17
CA LEU A 123 -0.29 -5.61 2.82
C LEU A 123 0.46 -6.34 1.68
N PRO A 124 1.79 -6.58 1.74
CA PRO A 124 2.50 -7.29 0.68
C PRO A 124 1.97 -8.72 0.47
N ASN A 125 1.53 -9.39 1.54
CA ASN A 125 0.94 -10.73 1.44
C ASN A 125 -0.40 -10.69 0.71
N VAL A 126 -1.23 -9.67 0.96
CA VAL A 126 -2.51 -9.45 0.27
C VAL A 126 -2.26 -9.16 -1.21
N TYR A 127 -1.34 -8.25 -1.54
CA TYR A 127 -1.02 -7.93 -2.94
C TYR A 127 -0.44 -9.13 -3.71
N GLY A 128 0.40 -9.94 -3.06
CA GLY A 128 0.93 -11.16 -3.68
C GLY A 128 -0.15 -12.21 -3.94
N GLN A 129 -1.11 -12.38 -3.03
CA GLN A 129 -2.26 -13.26 -3.26
C GLN A 129 -3.19 -12.71 -4.33
N LEU A 130 -3.44 -11.40 -4.34
CA LEU A 130 -4.27 -10.75 -5.34
C LEU A 130 -3.72 -10.93 -6.75
N GLY A 131 -2.41 -10.73 -6.94
CA GLY A 131 -1.75 -10.92 -8.24
C GLY A 131 -1.69 -12.38 -8.71
N THR A 132 -1.75 -13.35 -7.79
CA THR A 132 -1.66 -14.79 -8.13
C THR A 132 -3.02 -15.47 -8.28
N PHE A 133 -3.98 -15.19 -7.39
CA PHE A 133 -5.27 -15.87 -7.31
C PHE A 133 -6.46 -15.00 -7.73
N GLY A 134 -6.24 -13.71 -8.01
CA GLY A 134 -7.28 -12.75 -8.38
C GLY A 134 -8.16 -12.29 -7.22
N THR A 135 -8.11 -12.97 -6.07
CA THR A 135 -8.82 -12.62 -4.84
C THR A 135 -7.86 -12.73 -3.66
N ALA A 136 -7.92 -11.78 -2.74
CA ALA A 136 -7.26 -11.88 -1.45
C ALA A 136 -8.24 -11.55 -0.34
N ALA A 137 -7.95 -11.95 0.90
CA ALA A 137 -8.76 -11.58 2.06
C ALA A 137 -7.89 -11.27 3.28
N MET A 138 -8.26 -10.23 4.01
CA MET A 138 -7.59 -9.79 5.23
C MET A 138 -8.63 -9.31 6.25
N ALA A 139 -8.60 -9.84 7.47
CA ALA A 139 -9.40 -9.28 8.55
C ALA A 139 -8.68 -8.12 9.23
N VAL A 140 -9.42 -7.07 9.55
CA VAL A 140 -8.97 -5.94 10.37
C VAL A 140 -9.77 -5.99 11.67
N LEU A 141 -9.14 -6.48 12.74
CA LEU A 141 -9.78 -6.65 14.04
C LEU A 141 -9.30 -5.58 15.01
N GLU A 142 -10.17 -5.22 15.96
CA GLU A 142 -9.79 -4.38 17.09
C GLU A 142 -8.88 -5.16 18.02
N ASP A 143 -7.83 -4.49 18.49
CA ASP A 143 -6.84 -5.06 19.40
C ASP A 143 -6.55 -4.06 20.52
N ASP A 144 -6.37 -4.56 21.75
CA ASP A 144 -6.17 -3.72 22.93
C ASP A 144 -4.74 -3.16 23.04
N GLU A 145 -3.75 -3.82 22.42
CA GLU A 145 -2.34 -3.39 22.44
C GLU A 145 -2.05 -2.44 21.26
N ASP A 146 -2.35 -2.91 20.04
CA ASP A 146 -1.96 -2.22 18.79
C ASP A 146 -3.07 -1.36 18.19
N ILE A 147 -4.21 -1.19 18.89
CA ILE A 147 -5.48 -0.56 18.43
C ILE A 147 -6.19 -1.40 17.37
N ILE A 148 -5.47 -1.74 16.30
CA ILE A 148 -5.92 -2.63 15.24
C ILE A 148 -4.88 -3.74 15.02
N ARG A 149 -5.36 -4.90 14.60
CA ARG A 149 -4.49 -5.98 14.14
C ARG A 149 -5.05 -6.61 12.88
N THR A 150 -4.17 -6.77 11.88
CA THR A 150 -4.54 -7.33 10.59
C THR A 150 -4.13 -8.79 10.47
N TYR A 151 -5.04 -9.60 9.93
CA TYR A 151 -4.81 -11.03 9.72
C TYR A 151 -5.06 -11.38 8.24
N PRO A 152 -4.00 -11.49 7.43
CA PRO A 152 -4.14 -11.96 6.05
C PRO A 152 -4.51 -13.44 6.07
N PHE A 153 -5.47 -13.82 5.22
CA PHE A 153 -5.92 -15.21 5.11
C PHE A 153 -5.33 -15.85 3.87
N PRO A 154 -4.84 -17.10 3.95
CA PRO A 154 -4.42 -17.85 2.77
C PRO A 154 -5.65 -18.26 1.95
N ILE A 155 -5.56 -18.16 0.62
CA ILE A 155 -6.58 -18.67 -0.29
C ILE A 155 -6.86 -20.16 -0.02
N GLY A 156 -8.11 -20.56 -0.15
CA GLY A 156 -8.61 -21.91 0.18
C GLY A 156 -9.02 -22.08 1.64
N SER A 157 -8.64 -21.18 2.55
CA SER A 157 -9.08 -21.26 3.96
C SER A 157 -10.39 -20.54 4.22
N TYR A 158 -10.84 -19.70 3.29
CA TYR A 158 -12.04 -18.89 3.38
C TYR A 158 -12.96 -19.08 2.16
N MET A 159 -14.20 -18.66 2.33
CA MET A 159 -15.26 -18.56 1.34
C MET A 159 -15.88 -17.17 1.46
N LEU A 160 -16.24 -16.57 0.35
CA LEU A 160 -16.88 -15.25 0.29
C LEU A 160 -18.28 -15.37 -0.31
N ALA A 161 -19.13 -14.39 -0.05
CA ALA A 161 -20.38 -14.20 -0.78
C ALA A 161 -20.66 -12.70 -1.01
N ASN A 162 -21.33 -12.41 -2.12
CA ASN A 162 -21.70 -11.06 -2.54
C ASN A 162 -23.07 -10.64 -1.94
N SER A 163 -23.21 -9.35 -1.69
CA SER A 163 -24.49 -8.66 -1.46
C SER A 163 -25.27 -8.45 -2.76
N ASP A 164 -26.49 -7.92 -2.64
CA ASP A 164 -27.31 -7.40 -3.74
C ASP A 164 -26.57 -6.35 -4.61
N ARG A 165 -25.62 -5.62 -4.01
CA ARG A 165 -24.76 -4.64 -4.69
C ARG A 165 -23.46 -5.22 -5.25
N LEU A 166 -23.32 -6.55 -5.27
CA LEU A 166 -22.09 -7.26 -5.69
C LEU A 166 -20.84 -6.92 -4.86
N GLN A 167 -21.02 -6.31 -3.69
CA GLN A 167 -19.97 -6.10 -2.70
C GLN A 167 -19.89 -7.30 -1.76
N VAL A 168 -18.68 -7.74 -1.44
CA VAL A 168 -18.46 -8.85 -0.50
C VAL A 168 -18.95 -8.43 0.89
N ASN A 169 -19.97 -9.12 1.42
CA ASN A 169 -20.56 -8.81 2.72
C ASN A 169 -20.55 -10.00 3.69
N THR A 170 -20.19 -11.18 3.19
CA THR A 170 -20.25 -12.44 3.92
C THR A 170 -18.95 -13.19 3.76
N MET A 171 -18.43 -13.73 4.85
CA MET A 171 -17.22 -14.54 4.85
C MET A 171 -17.38 -15.74 5.79
N PHE A 172 -17.00 -16.91 5.30
CA PHE A 172 -16.83 -18.11 6.11
C PHE A 172 -15.37 -18.55 6.06
N ARG A 173 -14.85 -19.03 7.18
CA ARG A 173 -13.48 -19.52 7.26
C ARG A 173 -13.39 -20.78 8.10
N LYS A 174 -12.74 -21.81 7.59
CA LYS A 174 -12.41 -23.03 8.34
C LYS A 174 -10.92 -23.04 8.67
N PHE A 175 -10.59 -23.15 9.95
CA PHE A 175 -9.21 -23.22 10.42
C PHE A 175 -9.08 -23.96 11.75
N SER A 176 -7.92 -24.58 11.99
CA SER A 176 -7.66 -25.30 13.23
C SER A 176 -7.02 -24.41 14.28
N MET A 177 -7.48 -24.53 15.52
CA MET A 177 -6.91 -23.91 16.72
C MET A 177 -6.51 -25.00 17.72
N THR A 178 -5.49 -24.74 18.53
CA THR A 178 -5.14 -25.67 19.61
C THR A 178 -6.12 -25.52 20.78
N CYS A 179 -6.28 -26.58 21.58
CA CYS A 179 -7.06 -26.54 22.82
C CYS A 179 -6.72 -25.30 23.67
N ARG A 180 -5.43 -25.00 23.84
CA ARG A 180 -4.97 -23.81 24.56
C ARG A 180 -5.47 -22.50 23.97
N GLN A 181 -5.43 -22.37 22.64
CA GLN A 181 -5.90 -21.15 21.97
C GLN A 181 -7.42 -21.00 22.08
N LEU A 182 -8.16 -22.11 22.01
CA LEU A 182 -9.61 -22.09 22.18
C LEU A 182 -10.01 -21.67 23.59
N VAL A 183 -9.41 -22.30 24.60
CA VAL A 183 -9.72 -21.99 26.00
C VAL A 183 -9.29 -20.56 26.35
N SER A 184 -8.13 -20.10 25.87
CA SER A 184 -7.67 -18.73 26.11
C SER A 184 -8.55 -17.67 25.45
N ARG A 185 -9.17 -17.96 24.30
CA ARG A 185 -9.94 -16.98 23.54
C ARG A 185 -11.44 -17.00 23.86
N PHE A 186 -12.00 -18.18 24.08
CA PHE A 186 -13.45 -18.39 24.24
C PHE A 186 -13.85 -18.82 25.66
N GLY A 187 -12.88 -19.22 26.49
CA GLY A 187 -13.13 -19.77 27.82
C GLY A 187 -13.55 -21.24 27.77
N LEU A 188 -13.20 -21.99 28.83
CA LEU A 188 -13.46 -23.43 28.93
C LEU A 188 -14.96 -23.78 28.91
N LYS A 189 -15.81 -22.90 29.44
CA LYS A 189 -17.26 -23.15 29.52
C LYS A 189 -17.96 -23.13 28.16
N ASN A 190 -17.42 -22.40 27.18
CA ASN A 190 -18.06 -22.24 25.87
C ASN A 190 -17.62 -23.29 24.86
N THR A 191 -16.54 -24.03 25.14
CA THR A 191 -16.01 -25.07 24.24
C THR A 191 -16.81 -26.37 24.30
N SER A 192 -16.59 -27.27 23.34
CA SER A 192 -17.20 -28.61 23.34
C SER A 192 -16.68 -29.51 24.46
N LEU A 193 -17.39 -30.61 24.72
CA LEU A 193 -16.97 -31.65 25.67
C LEU A 193 -15.62 -32.25 25.30
N ASN A 194 -15.33 -32.38 24.01
CA ASN A 194 -14.05 -32.89 23.51
C ASN A 194 -12.88 -31.95 23.85
N VAL A 195 -13.07 -30.64 23.72
CA VAL A 195 -12.06 -29.64 24.12
C VAL A 195 -11.90 -29.60 25.64
N GLN A 196 -12.99 -29.71 26.39
CA GLN A 196 -12.95 -29.77 27.86
C GLN A 196 -12.19 -31.01 28.35
N ALA A 197 -12.49 -32.18 27.79
CA ALA A 197 -11.76 -33.41 28.10
C ALA A 197 -10.27 -33.32 27.72
N ALA A 198 -9.95 -32.71 26.57
CA ALA A 198 -8.55 -32.47 26.17
C ALA A 198 -7.83 -31.51 27.13
N TRP A 199 -8.54 -30.52 27.70
CA TRP A 199 -8.01 -29.61 28.71
C TRP A 199 -7.76 -30.34 30.04
N GLU A 200 -8.72 -31.14 30.51
CA GLU A 200 -8.62 -31.89 31.76
C GLU A 200 -7.52 -32.96 31.72
N THR A 201 -7.31 -33.59 30.57
CA THR A 201 -6.23 -34.57 30.35
C THR A 201 -4.85 -33.93 30.11
N GLY A 202 -4.74 -32.60 30.09
CA GLY A 202 -3.49 -31.88 29.86
C GLY A 202 -3.00 -31.86 28.40
N SER A 203 -3.85 -32.26 27.45
CA SER A 203 -3.56 -32.30 26.01
C SER A 203 -3.78 -30.94 25.33
N TYR A 204 -3.04 -29.92 25.80
CA TYR A 204 -3.24 -28.52 25.39
C TYR A 204 -2.92 -28.21 23.92
N GLN A 205 -2.16 -29.08 23.26
CA GLN A 205 -1.69 -28.90 21.87
C GLN A 205 -2.55 -29.66 20.83
N THR A 206 -3.59 -30.35 21.27
CA THR A 206 -4.54 -31.01 20.36
C THR A 206 -5.27 -29.97 19.51
N TRP A 207 -5.41 -30.27 18.22
CA TRP A 207 -6.02 -29.41 17.22
C TRP A 207 -7.51 -29.67 17.07
N PHE A 208 -8.29 -28.60 16.98
CA PHE A 208 -9.72 -28.63 16.73
C PHE A 208 -10.08 -27.67 15.60
N ASP A 209 -10.95 -28.10 14.71
CA ASP A 209 -11.42 -27.30 13.57
C ASP A 209 -12.56 -26.36 13.98
N VAL A 210 -12.33 -25.07 13.73
CA VAL A 210 -13.30 -24.00 14.00
C VAL A 210 -13.71 -23.34 12.70
N ILE A 211 -15.00 -23.04 12.62
CA ILE A 211 -15.57 -22.18 11.59
C ILE A 211 -15.81 -20.80 12.19
N HIS A 212 -15.32 -19.78 11.49
CA HIS A 212 -15.66 -18.38 11.73
C HIS A 212 -16.56 -17.91 10.60
N ALA A 213 -17.78 -17.51 10.95
CA ALA A 213 -18.75 -16.95 10.02
C ALA A 213 -18.96 -15.47 10.34
N VAL A 214 -18.86 -14.62 9.33
CA VAL A 214 -19.22 -13.21 9.37
C VAL A 214 -20.31 -12.98 8.34
N THR A 215 -21.52 -12.68 8.77
CA THR A 215 -22.69 -12.48 7.91
C THR A 215 -23.40 -11.17 8.27
N PRO A 216 -24.12 -10.53 7.34
CA PRO A 216 -25.08 -9.49 7.68
C PRO A 216 -26.13 -10.01 8.68
N ASN A 217 -26.60 -9.15 9.57
CA ASN A 217 -27.60 -9.51 10.56
C ASN A 217 -29.00 -9.08 10.10
N GLU A 218 -29.76 -10.00 9.51
CA GLU A 218 -31.12 -9.73 9.01
C GLU A 218 -32.15 -9.62 10.14
N ASN A 219 -31.89 -10.19 11.32
CA ASN A 219 -32.81 -10.22 12.47
C ASN A 219 -32.50 -9.11 13.50
N ARG A 220 -31.96 -7.98 13.05
CA ARG A 220 -31.53 -6.89 13.95
C ARG A 220 -32.73 -6.19 14.60
N ASP A 221 -32.72 -6.13 15.93
CA ASP A 221 -33.55 -5.20 16.70
C ASP A 221 -32.78 -3.88 16.88
N THR A 222 -33.19 -2.83 16.15
CA THR A 222 -32.52 -1.52 16.16
C THR A 222 -32.64 -0.78 17.49
N GLY A 223 -33.50 -1.25 18.41
CA GLY A 223 -33.69 -0.66 19.74
C GLY A 223 -32.69 -1.10 20.81
N ARG A 224 -31.81 -2.08 20.54
CA ARG A 224 -30.88 -2.65 21.53
C ARG A 224 -29.42 -2.51 21.09
N MET A 225 -28.57 -1.94 21.96
CA MET A 225 -27.13 -1.75 21.74
C MET A 225 -26.27 -2.98 22.07
N ASP A 226 -26.88 -4.16 22.26
CA ASP A 226 -26.15 -5.38 22.59
C ASP A 226 -25.23 -5.84 21.45
N SER A 227 -24.11 -6.49 21.78
CA SER A 227 -23.14 -7.04 20.82
C SER A 227 -23.75 -7.99 19.77
N LYS A 228 -24.95 -8.53 20.01
CA LYS A 228 -25.67 -9.42 19.09
C LYS A 228 -26.53 -8.69 18.05
N ASN A 229 -26.82 -7.40 18.26
CA ASN A 229 -27.67 -6.58 17.39
C ASN A 229 -26.89 -5.59 16.52
N LYS A 230 -25.58 -5.83 16.39
CA LYS A 230 -24.74 -5.10 15.45
C LYS A 230 -25.02 -5.52 14.01
N LEU A 231 -24.59 -4.67 13.06
CA LEU A 231 -24.91 -4.78 11.63
C LEU A 231 -24.42 -6.10 11.02
N TYR A 232 -23.23 -6.52 11.41
CA TYR A 232 -22.64 -7.80 11.03
C TYR A 232 -22.53 -8.70 12.24
N ARG A 233 -22.89 -9.96 12.07
CA ARG A 233 -22.77 -10.99 13.09
C ARG A 233 -21.49 -11.77 12.86
N SER A 234 -20.74 -12.03 13.92
CA SER A 234 -19.52 -12.83 13.92
C SER A 234 -19.69 -14.00 14.86
N VAL A 235 -19.82 -15.20 14.29
CA VAL A 235 -20.03 -16.44 15.05
C VAL A 235 -18.84 -17.36 14.89
N TYR A 236 -18.34 -17.86 16.02
CA TYR A 236 -17.37 -18.93 16.08
C TYR A 236 -18.06 -20.21 16.55
N PHE A 237 -17.84 -21.31 15.86
CA PHE A 237 -18.33 -22.63 16.28
C PHE A 237 -17.37 -23.74 15.84
N GLU A 238 -17.34 -24.83 16.60
CA GLU A 238 -16.54 -26.00 16.25
C GLU A 238 -17.25 -26.81 15.15
N HIS A 239 -16.51 -27.21 14.11
CA HIS A 239 -17.06 -27.96 12.98
C HIS A 239 -17.54 -29.35 13.40
N SER A 240 -16.78 -30.03 14.26
CA SER A 240 -17.09 -31.36 14.82
C SER A 240 -17.63 -31.30 16.26
N GLY A 241 -18.09 -30.14 16.72
CA GLY A 241 -18.53 -29.97 18.11
C GLY A 241 -19.97 -30.46 18.34
N ASP A 242 -20.22 -31.02 19.52
CA ASP A 242 -21.52 -31.56 19.92
C ASP A 242 -22.61 -30.48 20.10
N GLY A 243 -23.81 -30.75 19.61
CA GLY A 243 -25.01 -29.93 19.79
C GLY A 243 -24.99 -28.56 19.08
N ASP A 244 -25.89 -27.67 19.51
CA ASP A 244 -26.07 -26.33 18.94
C ASP A 244 -25.22 -25.24 19.62
N LYS A 245 -24.16 -25.65 20.34
CA LYS A 245 -23.33 -24.74 21.14
C LYS A 245 -22.42 -23.88 20.25
N LEU A 246 -22.41 -22.58 20.50
CA LEU A 246 -21.53 -21.60 19.85
C LEU A 246 -20.35 -21.27 20.78
N LEU A 247 -19.15 -21.12 20.23
CA LEU A 247 -17.95 -20.73 20.98
C LEU A 247 -18.00 -19.26 21.38
N SER A 248 -18.43 -18.42 20.44
CA SER A 248 -18.63 -16.99 20.66
C SER A 248 -19.59 -16.44 19.62
N GLU A 249 -20.44 -15.54 20.08
CA GLU A 249 -21.33 -14.76 19.25
C GLU A 249 -21.06 -13.29 19.55
N SER A 250 -20.43 -12.62 18.61
CA SER A 250 -20.18 -11.19 18.63
C SER A 250 -20.77 -10.53 17.40
N GLY A 251 -20.65 -9.21 17.33
CA GLY A 251 -21.06 -8.46 16.16
C GLY A 251 -20.10 -7.31 15.90
N PHE A 252 -20.10 -6.85 14.66
CA PHE A 252 -19.35 -5.71 14.18
C PHE A 252 -20.30 -4.67 13.63
N ASP A 253 -20.00 -3.39 13.87
CA ASP A 253 -20.79 -2.28 13.33
C ASP A 253 -20.55 -2.13 11.81
N GLU A 254 -19.39 -2.56 11.34
CA GLU A 254 -18.95 -2.54 9.95
C GLU A 254 -18.29 -3.87 9.57
N PHE A 255 -18.26 -4.18 8.27
CA PHE A 255 -17.68 -5.44 7.78
C PHE A 255 -16.17 -5.50 8.09
N PRO A 256 -15.68 -6.53 8.80
CA PRO A 256 -14.30 -6.59 9.27
C PRO A 256 -13.32 -7.15 8.24
N ILE A 257 -13.80 -7.68 7.11
CA ILE A 257 -12.98 -8.41 6.14
C ILE A 257 -12.80 -7.55 4.90
N MET A 258 -11.54 -7.28 4.56
CA MET A 258 -11.16 -6.61 3.33
C MET A 258 -10.84 -7.68 2.30
N ALA A 259 -11.63 -7.75 1.24
CA ALA A 259 -11.55 -8.84 0.25
C ALA A 259 -11.44 -8.29 -1.18
N PRO A 260 -10.29 -7.73 -1.58
CA PRO A 260 -10.13 -7.16 -2.91
C PRO A 260 -10.13 -8.24 -3.99
N ARG A 261 -10.68 -7.88 -5.14
CA ARG A 261 -10.63 -8.66 -6.37
C ARG A 261 -9.87 -7.89 -7.44
N TRP A 262 -9.06 -8.60 -8.24
CA TRP A 262 -8.24 -7.99 -9.30
C TRP A 262 -9.13 -7.55 -10.47
N GLU A 263 -9.92 -8.49 -10.98
CA GLU A 263 -10.91 -8.27 -12.04
C GLU A 263 -12.10 -9.19 -11.77
N VAL A 264 -13.32 -8.72 -12.01
CA VAL A 264 -14.55 -9.47 -11.74
C VAL A 264 -15.41 -9.48 -13.00
N ASN A 265 -15.90 -10.66 -13.36
CA ASN A 265 -16.86 -10.82 -14.44
C ASN A 265 -18.29 -10.80 -13.87
N GLY A 266 -18.99 -9.68 -14.05
CA GLY A 266 -20.41 -9.55 -13.68
C GLY A 266 -20.69 -9.89 -12.20
N GLU A 267 -21.51 -10.90 -11.99
CA GLU A 267 -21.97 -11.39 -10.69
C GLU A 267 -20.98 -12.30 -9.93
N ASP A 268 -19.82 -12.64 -10.52
CA ASP A 268 -18.85 -13.55 -9.92
C ASP A 268 -18.38 -13.05 -8.53
N VAL A 269 -18.34 -13.98 -7.56
CA VAL A 269 -17.87 -13.68 -6.20
C VAL A 269 -16.35 -13.54 -6.15
N TYR A 270 -15.64 -14.40 -6.88
CA TYR A 270 -14.19 -14.44 -6.93
C TYR A 270 -13.65 -13.73 -8.17
N GLY A 271 -12.41 -13.27 -8.11
CA GLY A 271 -11.75 -12.65 -9.25
C GLY A 271 -11.61 -13.61 -10.43
N SER A 272 -12.06 -13.17 -11.60
CA SER A 272 -12.14 -13.99 -12.82
C SER A 272 -10.84 -13.99 -13.63
N SER A 273 -10.03 -12.94 -13.50
CA SER A 273 -8.77 -12.76 -14.24
C SER A 273 -7.73 -12.06 -13.36
N CYS A 274 -6.48 -12.50 -13.47
CA CYS A 274 -5.35 -11.89 -12.79
C CYS A 274 -4.02 -12.22 -13.49
N PRO A 275 -2.92 -11.51 -13.18
CA PRO A 275 -1.60 -11.77 -13.76
C PRO A 275 -1.15 -13.23 -13.67
N GLY A 276 -1.39 -13.88 -12.53
CA GLY A 276 -1.07 -15.29 -12.33
C GLY A 276 -1.86 -16.23 -13.23
N MET A 277 -3.15 -15.96 -13.45
CA MET A 277 -4.02 -16.75 -14.33
C MET A 277 -3.61 -16.62 -15.79
N ILE A 278 -3.33 -15.39 -16.24
CA ILE A 278 -2.89 -15.11 -17.62
C ILE A 278 -1.53 -15.75 -17.89
N ALA A 279 -0.58 -15.62 -16.96
CA ALA A 279 0.77 -16.15 -17.13
C ALA A 279 0.86 -17.68 -17.00
N LEU A 280 -0.15 -18.36 -16.45
CA LEU A 280 -0.08 -19.78 -16.09
C LEU A 280 0.32 -20.69 -17.25
N GLY A 281 -0.19 -20.42 -18.46
CA GLY A 281 0.16 -21.16 -19.68
C GLY A 281 1.65 -21.07 -19.99
N GLY A 282 2.19 -19.86 -20.04
CA GLY A 282 3.62 -19.60 -20.28
C GLY A 282 4.51 -20.14 -19.16
N ILE A 283 4.06 -20.09 -17.91
CA ILE A 283 4.81 -20.66 -16.78
C ILE A 283 4.97 -22.17 -16.94
N LYS A 284 3.91 -22.89 -17.28
CA LYS A 284 3.98 -24.35 -17.51
C LYS A 284 4.88 -24.70 -18.69
N ALA A 285 4.79 -23.93 -19.78
CA ALA A 285 5.66 -24.07 -20.94
C ALA A 285 7.14 -23.90 -20.53
N LEU A 286 7.46 -22.82 -19.81
CA LEU A 286 8.80 -22.55 -19.29
C LEU A 286 9.33 -23.69 -18.41
N GLN A 287 8.50 -24.25 -17.51
CA GLN A 287 8.92 -25.39 -16.70
C GLN A 287 9.23 -26.63 -17.54
N LEU A 288 8.47 -26.87 -18.62
CA LEU A 288 8.69 -27.99 -19.53
C LEU A 288 9.95 -27.78 -20.38
N GLU A 289 10.12 -26.59 -20.97
CA GLU A 289 11.29 -26.20 -21.74
C GLU A 289 12.57 -26.38 -20.94
N GLN A 290 12.61 -25.91 -19.69
CA GLN A 290 13.79 -26.07 -18.84
C GLN A 290 14.11 -27.53 -18.56
N LYS A 291 13.09 -28.39 -18.36
CA LYS A 291 13.29 -29.84 -18.22
C LYS A 291 13.82 -30.47 -19.51
N ARG A 292 13.27 -30.09 -20.68
CA ARG A 292 13.72 -30.59 -21.98
C ARG A 292 15.13 -30.12 -22.31
N LYS A 293 15.49 -28.88 -21.95
CA LYS A 293 16.85 -28.35 -22.04
C LYS A 293 17.82 -29.20 -21.24
N SER A 294 17.51 -29.52 -19.98
CA SER A 294 18.37 -30.38 -19.16
C SER A 294 18.53 -31.76 -19.80
N GLN A 295 17.43 -32.38 -20.27
CA GLN A 295 17.50 -33.67 -20.98
C GLN A 295 18.35 -33.62 -22.25
N LEU A 296 18.34 -32.48 -22.94
CA LEU A 296 19.13 -32.27 -24.14
C LEU A 296 20.62 -32.16 -23.81
N ILE A 297 20.97 -31.41 -22.76
CA ILE A 297 22.34 -31.31 -22.24
C ILE A 297 22.82 -32.68 -21.75
N ASP A 298 21.96 -33.44 -21.07
CA ASP A 298 22.27 -34.80 -20.60
C ASP A 298 22.57 -35.72 -21.79
N LYS A 299 21.78 -35.67 -22.87
CA LYS A 299 22.03 -36.45 -24.08
C LYS A 299 23.27 -35.99 -24.84
N ALA A 300 23.64 -34.71 -24.79
CA ALA A 300 24.86 -34.21 -25.40
C ALA A 300 26.11 -34.61 -24.60
N THR A 301 26.02 -34.61 -23.27
CA THR A 301 27.12 -34.95 -22.37
C THR A 301 27.29 -36.46 -22.21
N ASN A 302 26.18 -37.20 -22.19
CA ASN A 302 26.13 -38.65 -22.04
C ASN A 302 25.09 -39.26 -23.01
N PRO A 303 25.43 -39.35 -24.31
CA PRO A 303 24.51 -39.91 -25.30
C PRO A 303 24.26 -41.41 -25.06
N PRO A 304 23.06 -41.91 -25.39
CA PRO A 304 22.83 -43.35 -25.41
C PRO A 304 23.72 -43.99 -26.49
N MET A 305 24.51 -44.98 -26.07
CA MET A 305 25.48 -45.66 -26.94
C MET A 305 24.87 -46.93 -27.53
N VAL A 306 25.15 -47.19 -28.80
CA VAL A 306 24.87 -48.49 -29.44
C VAL A 306 26.16 -49.29 -29.50
N GLY A 307 26.12 -50.54 -29.03
CA GLY A 307 27.24 -51.47 -29.10
C GLY A 307 26.83 -52.82 -29.69
N PRO A 308 27.75 -53.54 -30.36
CA PRO A 308 27.51 -54.88 -30.85
C PRO A 308 27.20 -55.86 -29.72
N SER A 309 26.41 -56.90 -30.02
CA SER A 309 25.95 -57.91 -29.05
C SER A 309 27.09 -58.71 -28.40
N SER A 310 28.28 -58.71 -29.00
CA SER A 310 29.51 -59.29 -28.45
C SER A 310 30.02 -58.57 -27.19
N LEU A 311 29.70 -57.29 -27.01
CA LEU A 311 30.09 -56.49 -25.84
C LEU A 311 29.16 -56.65 -24.64
N LYS A 312 28.03 -57.37 -24.78
CA LYS A 312 27.04 -57.54 -23.71
C LYS A 312 27.59 -58.21 -22.45
N ASN A 313 28.64 -59.02 -22.60
CA ASN A 313 29.29 -59.77 -21.51
C ASN A 313 30.64 -59.18 -21.06
N GLN A 314 31.12 -58.09 -21.68
CA GLN A 314 32.39 -57.43 -21.34
C GLN A 314 32.14 -56.12 -20.57
N ARG A 315 33.03 -55.78 -19.63
CA ARG A 315 32.93 -54.51 -18.89
C ARG A 315 33.32 -53.36 -19.82
N VAL A 316 32.33 -52.61 -20.26
CA VAL A 316 32.51 -51.36 -21.01
C VAL A 316 32.53 -50.21 -20.03
N SER A 317 33.58 -49.39 -20.08
CA SER A 317 33.70 -48.17 -19.26
C SER A 317 33.52 -46.94 -20.13
N LEU A 318 32.67 -46.01 -19.66
CA LEU A 318 32.40 -44.71 -20.30
C LEU A 318 33.12 -43.56 -19.57
N LEU A 319 34.03 -43.88 -18.64
CA LEU A 319 34.78 -42.90 -17.87
C LEU A 319 35.94 -42.29 -18.69
N PRO A 320 36.23 -40.99 -18.56
CA PRO A 320 37.35 -40.36 -19.25
C PRO A 320 38.69 -41.01 -18.88
N GLY A 321 39.41 -41.52 -19.89
CA GLY A 321 40.74 -42.12 -19.73
C GLY A 321 40.77 -43.62 -19.47
N ASP A 322 39.61 -44.30 -19.42
CA ASP A 322 39.56 -45.75 -19.28
C ASP A 322 39.67 -46.46 -20.64
N ILE A 323 40.42 -47.56 -20.69
CA ILE A 323 40.75 -48.25 -21.94
C ILE A 323 39.80 -49.44 -22.12
N THR A 324 38.89 -49.34 -23.08
CA THR A 324 38.03 -50.47 -23.49
C THR A 324 38.71 -51.22 -24.63
N TYR A 325 39.08 -52.48 -24.39
CA TYR A 325 39.70 -53.36 -25.39
C TYR A 325 38.61 -54.03 -26.24
N ILE A 326 38.74 -53.94 -27.57
CA ILE A 326 37.86 -54.62 -28.54
C ILE A 326 38.68 -55.56 -29.41
N ASP A 327 38.21 -56.80 -29.60
CA ASP A 327 38.96 -57.87 -30.26
C ASP A 327 38.91 -57.83 -31.81
N ASN A 328 38.22 -56.87 -32.43
CA ASN A 328 38.14 -56.77 -33.89
C ASN A 328 38.14 -55.32 -34.41
N MET A 329 39.13 -54.97 -35.22
CA MET A 329 39.25 -53.70 -35.95
C MET A 329 38.47 -53.75 -37.28
N GLY A 330 37.16 -53.58 -37.21
CA GLY A 330 36.36 -53.09 -38.34
C GLY A 330 36.16 -51.56 -38.21
N PRO A 331 36.25 -50.75 -39.28
CA PRO A 331 36.11 -49.28 -39.20
C PRO A 331 34.74 -48.77 -38.70
N GLN A 332 33.80 -49.67 -38.40
CA GLN A 332 32.41 -49.38 -38.01
C GLN A 332 32.04 -49.83 -36.58
N ASP A 333 32.85 -50.65 -35.90
CA ASP A 333 32.47 -51.39 -34.68
C ASP A 333 32.86 -50.73 -33.34
N GLY A 334 32.80 -49.40 -33.27
CA GLY A 334 32.92 -48.66 -32.01
C GLY A 334 31.55 -48.35 -31.38
N LEU A 335 31.52 -48.09 -30.07
CA LEU A 335 30.35 -47.48 -29.44
C LEU A 335 30.10 -46.12 -30.10
N LYS A 336 29.02 -46.01 -30.87
CA LYS A 336 28.58 -44.75 -31.49
C LYS A 336 27.34 -44.26 -30.75
N PRO A 337 27.20 -42.93 -30.56
CA PRO A 337 25.92 -42.35 -30.16
C PRO A 337 24.82 -42.86 -31.08
N ALA A 338 23.71 -43.36 -30.52
CA ALA A 338 22.59 -43.90 -31.29
C ALA A 338 22.04 -42.87 -32.29
N TYR A 339 22.08 -41.58 -31.91
CA TYR A 339 21.80 -40.44 -32.78
C TYR A 339 22.69 -39.26 -32.35
N LEU A 340 23.33 -38.60 -33.32
CA LEU A 340 23.97 -37.30 -33.12
C LEU A 340 22.87 -36.24 -33.14
N VAL A 341 22.31 -35.94 -31.98
CA VAL A 341 21.49 -34.73 -31.84
C VAL A 341 22.49 -33.59 -31.69
N THR A 342 22.65 -32.77 -32.74
CA THR A 342 23.28 -31.44 -32.67
C THR A 342 22.16 -30.41 -32.50
N PRO A 343 21.63 -30.22 -31.28
CA PRO A 343 20.59 -29.24 -31.08
C PRO A 343 21.16 -27.83 -31.21
N ASN A 344 20.45 -26.96 -31.92
CA ASN A 344 20.72 -25.54 -31.87
C ASN A 344 20.25 -25.00 -30.51
N THR A 345 21.15 -25.02 -29.53
CA THR A 345 20.87 -24.55 -28.16
C THR A 345 20.56 -23.06 -28.11
N ALA A 346 20.95 -22.29 -29.14
CA ALA A 346 20.69 -20.86 -29.23
C ALA A 346 19.19 -20.54 -29.39
N ASP A 347 18.47 -21.26 -30.25
CA ASP A 347 17.04 -21.00 -30.51
C ASP A 347 16.20 -21.29 -29.25
N LEU A 348 16.54 -22.34 -28.53
CA LEU A 348 15.86 -22.70 -27.28
C LEU A 348 16.15 -21.70 -26.15
N LEU A 349 17.34 -21.09 -26.13
CA LEU A 349 17.63 -20.01 -25.18
C LEU A 349 16.84 -18.74 -25.51
N ALA A 350 16.66 -18.43 -26.79
CA ALA A 350 15.86 -17.29 -27.24
C ALA A 350 14.38 -17.47 -26.84
N ASP A 351 13.82 -18.66 -27.05
CA ASP A 351 12.44 -19.00 -26.68
C ASP A 351 12.20 -18.92 -25.15
N ILE A 352 13.16 -19.42 -24.36
CA ILE A 352 13.13 -19.28 -22.89
C ILE A 352 13.16 -17.80 -22.48
N GLN A 353 13.95 -16.97 -23.16
CA GLN A 353 14.01 -15.53 -22.87
C GLN A 353 12.70 -14.82 -23.24
N ASP A 354 12.10 -15.15 -24.37
CA ASP A 354 10.81 -14.61 -24.81
C ASP A 354 9.70 -14.98 -23.82
N THR A 355 9.61 -16.26 -23.43
CA THR A 355 8.63 -16.73 -22.44
C THR A 355 8.82 -16.06 -21.07
N ARG A 356 10.08 -15.86 -20.63
CA ARG A 356 10.36 -15.09 -19.40
C ARG A 356 9.94 -13.62 -19.53
N GLY A 357 10.18 -12.99 -20.68
CA GLY A 357 9.74 -11.63 -20.98
C GLY A 357 8.22 -11.48 -20.98
N PHE A 358 7.50 -12.45 -21.54
CA PHE A 358 6.04 -12.53 -21.48
C PHE A 358 5.54 -12.61 -20.03
N ILE A 359 6.11 -13.51 -19.20
CA ILE A 359 5.76 -13.62 -17.78
C ILE A 359 6.03 -12.31 -17.04
N ASP A 360 7.20 -11.71 -17.26
CA ASP A 360 7.58 -10.45 -16.64
C ASP A 360 6.62 -9.31 -17.03
N SER A 361 6.16 -9.29 -18.29
CA SER A 361 5.16 -8.34 -18.79
C SER A 361 3.79 -8.53 -18.15
N CYS A 362 3.31 -9.78 -18.00
CA CYS A 362 2.04 -10.07 -17.32
C CYS A 362 2.00 -9.57 -15.88
N TYR A 363 3.12 -9.66 -15.16
CA TYR A 363 3.26 -9.17 -13.78
C TYR A 363 3.64 -7.69 -13.68
N PHE A 364 3.67 -6.96 -14.80
CA PHE A 364 4.08 -5.54 -14.86
C PHE A 364 5.45 -5.31 -14.20
N LYS A 365 6.35 -6.30 -14.27
CA LYS A 365 7.65 -6.25 -13.60
C LYS A 365 8.48 -5.09 -14.14
N ASP A 366 8.47 -4.88 -15.45
CA ASP A 366 9.21 -3.80 -16.10
C ASP A 366 8.72 -2.42 -15.66
N LEU A 367 7.41 -2.28 -15.42
CA LEU A 367 6.85 -1.07 -14.81
C LEU A 367 7.45 -0.84 -13.43
N PHE A 368 7.34 -1.82 -12.52
CA PHE A 368 7.81 -1.63 -11.15
C PHE A 368 9.34 -1.52 -11.02
N MET A 369 10.10 -2.26 -11.82
CA MET A 369 11.56 -2.15 -11.85
C MET A 369 12.03 -0.80 -12.41
N MET A 370 11.32 -0.28 -13.42
CA MET A 370 11.58 1.07 -13.91
C MET A 370 11.34 2.11 -12.82
N LEU A 371 10.26 2.00 -12.04
CA LEU A 371 9.98 2.90 -10.92
C LEU A 371 11.09 2.90 -9.85
N GLN A 372 11.73 1.76 -9.63
CA GLN A 372 12.81 1.59 -8.66
C GLN A 372 14.17 2.08 -9.18
N ASN A 373 14.46 1.87 -10.45
CA ASN A 373 15.74 2.20 -11.08
C ASN A 373 15.79 3.60 -11.70
N VAL A 374 14.82 4.46 -11.38
CA VAL A 374 14.85 5.86 -11.81
C VAL A 374 16.09 6.55 -11.22
N ASN A 375 17.11 6.70 -12.04
CA ASN A 375 18.24 7.57 -11.75
C ASN A 375 17.82 9.02 -11.99
N THR A 376 17.45 9.72 -10.93
CA THR A 376 17.17 11.17 -10.92
C THR A 376 18.38 12.03 -11.33
N ARG A 377 19.56 11.42 -11.52
CA ARG A 377 20.76 12.08 -12.04
C ARG A 377 20.80 12.23 -13.56
N SER A 378 20.09 11.39 -14.31
CA SER A 378 20.28 11.27 -15.77
C SER A 378 19.06 11.67 -16.59
N MET A 379 17.89 11.79 -15.97
CA MET A 379 16.64 12.18 -16.64
C MET A 379 16.00 13.38 -15.95
N PRO A 380 15.35 14.29 -16.70
CA PRO A 380 14.49 15.32 -16.13
C PRO A 380 13.43 14.71 -15.21
N VAL A 381 13.19 15.35 -14.07
CA VAL A 381 12.26 14.85 -13.05
C VAL A 381 10.85 14.74 -13.62
N GLU A 382 10.49 15.63 -14.55
CA GLU A 382 9.21 15.69 -15.25
C GLU A 382 8.99 14.47 -16.15
N ALA A 383 9.96 14.11 -16.99
CA ALA A 383 9.89 12.95 -17.87
C ALA A 383 9.81 11.63 -17.09
N VAL A 384 10.52 11.56 -15.95
CA VAL A 384 10.38 10.44 -15.01
C VAL A 384 8.93 10.34 -14.56
N ILE A 385 8.34 11.44 -14.08
CA ILE A 385 6.98 11.46 -13.51
C ILE A 385 5.94 11.11 -14.57
N GLU A 386 6.01 11.69 -15.77
CA GLU A 386 5.11 11.36 -16.88
C GLU A 386 5.15 9.86 -17.21
N MET A 387 6.35 9.26 -17.28
CA MET A 387 6.47 7.81 -17.49
C MET A 387 5.95 6.98 -16.30
N LYS A 388 6.06 7.47 -15.06
CA LYS A 388 5.45 6.79 -13.89
C LYS A 388 3.93 6.78 -14.02
N GLU A 389 3.36 7.89 -14.47
CA GLU A 389 1.91 8.10 -14.55
C GLU A 389 1.27 7.38 -15.73
N GLU A 390 1.83 7.49 -16.94
CA GLU A 390 1.33 6.79 -18.13
C GLU A 390 1.28 5.26 -17.89
N LYS A 391 2.26 4.72 -17.17
CA LYS A 391 2.27 3.30 -16.84
C LYS A 391 1.45 2.93 -15.61
N LEU A 392 1.20 3.86 -14.67
CA LEU A 392 0.22 3.66 -13.60
C LEU A 392 -1.22 3.69 -14.13
N LEU A 393 -1.49 4.45 -15.21
CA LEU A 393 -2.78 4.43 -15.92
C LEU A 393 -3.12 3.05 -16.47
N MET A 394 -2.13 2.24 -16.85
CA MET A 394 -2.34 0.84 -17.29
C MET A 394 -2.89 -0.04 -16.16
N LEU A 395 -2.68 0.34 -14.89
CA LEU A 395 -3.27 -0.31 -13.72
C LEU A 395 -4.54 0.39 -13.23
N GLY A 396 -5.01 1.44 -13.90
CA GLY A 396 -6.11 2.31 -13.47
C GLY A 396 -7.36 1.56 -12.98
N PRO A 397 -7.96 0.67 -13.79
CA PRO A 397 -9.16 -0.06 -13.38
C PRO A 397 -8.94 -0.96 -12.16
N VAL A 398 -7.75 -1.53 -12.02
CA VAL A 398 -7.38 -2.37 -10.86
C VAL A 398 -7.17 -1.51 -9.61
N LEU A 399 -6.56 -0.33 -9.78
CA LEU A 399 -6.35 0.62 -8.68
C LEU A 399 -7.67 1.19 -8.17
N GLU A 400 -8.60 1.55 -9.05
CA GLU A 400 -9.94 2.02 -8.67
C GLU A 400 -10.68 0.96 -7.86
N ARG A 401 -10.69 -0.29 -8.34
CA ARG A 401 -11.31 -1.40 -7.61
C ARG A 401 -10.62 -1.66 -6.27
N LEU A 402 -9.29 -1.59 -6.22
CA LEU A 402 -8.55 -1.73 -4.97
C LEU A 402 -8.88 -0.61 -3.98
N ASN A 403 -9.08 0.62 -4.47
CA ASN A 403 -9.51 1.73 -3.63
C ASN A 403 -10.91 1.45 -3.06
N ASP A 404 -11.85 1.01 -3.88
CA ASP A 404 -13.23 0.79 -3.47
C ASP A 404 -13.45 -0.45 -2.59
N GLU A 405 -12.81 -1.59 -2.91
CA GLU A 405 -13.02 -2.86 -2.21
C GLU A 405 -12.06 -3.07 -1.03
N PHE A 406 -10.96 -2.32 -0.95
CA PHE A 406 -9.91 -2.56 0.05
C PHE A 406 -9.47 -1.32 0.83
N LEU A 407 -9.04 -0.24 0.16
CA LEU A 407 -8.45 0.90 0.88
C LEU A 407 -9.51 1.82 1.52
N ASN A 408 -10.62 2.11 0.86
CA ASN A 408 -11.72 2.89 1.44
C ASN A 408 -12.29 2.16 2.66
N PRO A 409 -12.69 0.86 2.57
CA PRO A 409 -13.23 0.16 3.74
C PRO A 409 -12.20 -0.03 4.86
N LEU A 410 -10.90 -0.14 4.52
CA LEU A 410 -9.82 -0.16 5.51
C LEU A 410 -9.75 1.16 6.28
N ILE A 411 -9.74 2.30 5.58
CA ILE A 411 -9.65 3.63 6.20
C ILE A 411 -10.91 3.92 7.02
N ASP A 412 -12.09 3.68 6.47
CA ASP A 412 -13.38 3.90 7.15
C ASP A 412 -13.45 3.10 8.44
N ARG A 413 -13.10 1.80 8.36
CA ARG A 413 -13.09 0.94 9.54
C ARG A 413 -12.09 1.39 10.58
N CYS A 414 -10.90 1.79 10.17
CA CYS A 414 -9.88 2.26 11.09
C CYS A 414 -10.28 3.57 11.76
N PHE A 415 -10.89 4.49 11.01
CA PHE A 415 -11.46 5.72 11.55
C PHE A 415 -12.54 5.40 12.59
N SER A 416 -13.49 4.52 12.27
CA SER A 416 -14.56 4.12 13.19
C SER A 416 -14.05 3.43 14.46
N ILE A 417 -13.00 2.61 14.37
CA ILE A 417 -12.34 2.02 15.55
C ILE A 417 -11.73 3.12 16.44
N MET A 418 -11.05 4.10 15.84
CA MET A 418 -10.43 5.20 16.58
C MET A 418 -11.48 6.12 17.23
N VAL A 419 -12.63 6.35 16.57
CA VAL A 419 -13.78 7.05 17.15
C VAL A 419 -14.31 6.28 18.36
N ARG A 420 -14.52 4.95 18.25
CA ARG A 420 -15.00 4.10 19.36
C ARG A 420 -14.06 4.12 20.57
N LYS A 421 -12.75 4.22 20.34
CA LYS A 421 -11.73 4.30 21.39
C LYS A 421 -11.47 5.73 21.89
N ASN A 422 -12.25 6.73 21.46
CA ASN A 422 -12.09 8.14 21.82
C ASN A 422 -10.66 8.68 21.57
N MET A 423 -10.00 8.20 20.51
CA MET A 423 -8.63 8.59 20.18
C MET A 423 -8.54 9.82 19.28
N LEU A 424 -9.67 10.24 18.71
CA LEU A 424 -9.74 11.37 17.79
C LEU A 424 -10.22 12.64 18.52
N PRO A 425 -9.67 13.82 18.17
CA PRO A 425 -10.21 15.08 18.67
C PRO A 425 -11.66 15.26 18.23
N PRO A 426 -12.51 15.95 19.03
CA PRO A 426 -13.89 16.18 18.65
C PRO A 426 -13.95 16.97 17.32
N PRO A 427 -14.81 16.58 16.36
CA PRO A 427 -14.96 17.30 15.10
C PRO A 427 -15.53 18.70 15.36
N PRO A 428 -15.10 19.73 14.60
CA PRO A 428 -15.75 21.04 14.60
C PRO A 428 -17.25 20.92 14.33
N GLU A 429 -18.07 21.76 14.95
CA GLU A 429 -19.55 21.70 14.84
C GLU A 429 -20.04 21.69 13.38
N VAL A 430 -19.33 22.40 12.50
CA VAL A 430 -19.66 22.51 11.07
C VAL A 430 -19.54 21.17 10.32
N MET A 431 -18.77 20.22 10.83
CA MET A 431 -18.56 18.89 10.23
C MET A 431 -19.49 17.81 10.79
N GLN A 432 -20.26 18.09 11.84
CA GLN A 432 -21.08 17.07 12.47
C GLN A 432 -22.17 16.56 11.50
N GLY A 433 -22.16 15.25 11.25
CA GLY A 433 -23.12 14.59 10.36
C GLY A 433 -22.73 14.58 8.88
N MET A 434 -21.57 15.13 8.49
CA MET A 434 -21.08 15.04 7.11
C MET A 434 -20.17 13.82 6.89
N PRO A 435 -20.31 13.10 5.76
CA PRO A 435 -19.39 12.03 5.41
C PRO A 435 -18.03 12.61 5.00
N LEU A 436 -16.96 11.98 5.47
CA LEU A 436 -15.61 12.27 5.00
C LEU A 436 -15.36 11.56 3.67
N ARG A 437 -14.63 12.22 2.77
CA ARG A 437 -14.12 11.62 1.54
C ARG A 437 -12.65 11.30 1.70
N VAL A 438 -12.26 10.11 1.29
CA VAL A 438 -10.85 9.72 1.20
C VAL A 438 -10.33 10.10 -0.18
N GLU A 439 -9.25 10.88 -0.21
CA GLU A 439 -8.52 11.22 -1.43
C GLU A 439 -7.17 10.51 -1.43
N TYR A 440 -6.90 9.72 -2.46
CA TYR A 440 -5.61 9.07 -2.64
C TYR A 440 -4.61 10.06 -3.20
N ILE A 441 -3.45 10.15 -2.55
CA ILE A 441 -2.43 11.08 -2.96
C ILE A 441 -1.67 10.46 -4.15
N SER A 442 -1.99 10.91 -5.36
CA SER A 442 -1.23 10.57 -6.56
C SER A 442 0.22 11.05 -6.45
N VAL A 443 1.13 10.28 -7.05
CA VAL A 443 2.55 10.66 -7.20
C VAL A 443 2.67 11.99 -7.97
N MET A 444 1.78 12.24 -8.94
CA MET A 444 1.72 13.50 -9.67
C MET A 444 1.27 14.66 -8.77
N ALA A 445 0.27 14.46 -7.90
CA ALA A 445 -0.19 15.49 -6.97
C ALA A 445 0.91 15.90 -5.98
N GLN A 446 1.77 14.96 -5.55
CA GLN A 446 2.96 15.28 -4.75
C GLN A 446 4.02 16.00 -5.57
N ALA A 447 4.25 15.60 -6.81
CA ALA A 447 5.20 16.27 -7.70
C ALA A 447 4.75 17.69 -8.04
N GLN A 448 3.47 17.92 -8.34
CA GLN A 448 2.88 19.24 -8.52
C GLN A 448 3.05 20.11 -7.28
N LYS A 449 2.90 19.55 -6.07
CA LYS A 449 3.23 20.26 -4.83
C LYS A 449 4.72 20.59 -4.72
N ALA A 450 5.62 19.69 -5.10
CA ALA A 450 7.06 19.96 -5.10
C ALA A 450 7.45 21.05 -6.13
N ILE A 451 6.81 21.06 -7.30
CA ILE A 451 6.93 22.15 -8.28
C ILE A 451 6.37 23.45 -7.69
N GLY A 452 5.23 23.39 -7.00
CA GLY A 452 4.64 24.51 -6.27
C GLY A 452 5.57 25.08 -5.20
N VAL A 453 6.30 24.22 -4.47
CA VAL A 453 7.33 24.65 -3.50
C VAL A 453 8.49 25.34 -4.21
N SER A 454 8.99 24.80 -5.32
CA SER A 454 10.03 25.47 -6.12
C SER A 454 9.56 26.82 -6.67
N SER A 455 8.31 26.91 -7.10
CA SER A 455 7.65 28.14 -7.51
C SER A 455 7.54 29.15 -6.37
N LEU A 456 7.23 28.70 -5.15
CA LEU A 456 7.20 29.52 -3.94
C LEU A 456 8.60 29.99 -3.55
N GLU A 457 9.62 29.12 -3.61
CA GLU A 457 11.02 29.48 -3.36
C GLU A 457 11.52 30.54 -4.36
N ARG A 458 11.18 30.40 -5.65
CA ARG A 458 11.48 31.41 -6.68
C ARG A 458 10.76 32.73 -6.39
N PHE A 459 9.50 32.68 -5.97
CA PHE A 459 8.73 33.85 -5.57
C PHE A 459 9.33 34.57 -4.36
N VAL A 460 9.67 33.85 -3.30
CA VAL A 460 10.35 34.40 -2.12
C VAL A 460 11.73 34.96 -2.47
N GLY A 461 12.48 34.29 -3.34
CA GLY A 461 13.76 34.77 -3.86
C GLY A 461 13.62 36.08 -4.66
N PHE A 462 12.59 36.20 -5.48
CA PHE A 462 12.28 37.42 -6.23
C PHE A 462 11.91 38.58 -5.29
N VAL A 463 11.04 38.34 -4.31
CA VAL A 463 10.66 39.36 -3.30
C VAL A 463 11.87 39.80 -2.47
N SER A 464 12.74 38.86 -2.06
CA SER A 464 13.98 39.15 -1.33
C SER A 464 14.94 40.01 -2.15
N ASN A 465 15.16 39.66 -3.42
CA ASN A 465 16.01 40.42 -4.34
C ASN A 465 15.45 41.82 -4.59
N LEU A 466 14.13 41.97 -4.76
CA LEU A 466 13.49 43.28 -4.88
C LEU A 466 13.75 44.14 -3.64
N GLY A 467 13.71 43.58 -2.43
CA GLY A 467 14.03 44.30 -1.20
C GLY A 467 15.46 44.84 -1.09
N ALA A 468 16.40 44.32 -1.90
CA ALA A 468 17.81 44.73 -1.90
C ALA A 468 18.18 45.76 -2.98
N VAL A 469 17.30 46.02 -3.96
CA VAL A 469 17.57 46.99 -5.04
C VAL A 469 17.34 48.42 -4.53
N ARG A 470 18.23 49.35 -4.94
CA ARG A 470 18.25 50.75 -4.51
C ARG A 470 16.90 51.48 -4.71
N PRO A 471 16.60 52.50 -3.88
CA PRO A 471 15.38 53.32 -3.96
C PRO A 471 15.04 53.85 -5.36
N GLU A 472 16.06 54.24 -6.14
CA GLU A 472 15.93 54.84 -7.48
C GLU A 472 15.34 53.88 -8.53
N ALA A 473 15.40 52.55 -8.31
CA ALA A 473 14.79 51.57 -9.21
C ALA A 473 13.27 51.45 -9.01
N PHE A 474 12.76 51.86 -7.84
CA PHE A 474 11.34 51.80 -7.51
C PHE A 474 10.52 52.95 -8.10
N ASP A 475 11.18 54.03 -8.54
CA ASP A 475 10.49 55.18 -9.14
C ASP A 475 9.81 54.85 -10.47
N LYS A 476 10.22 53.76 -11.14
CA LYS A 476 9.63 53.28 -12.40
C LYS A 476 8.85 51.96 -12.25
N LEU A 477 8.98 51.26 -11.12
CA LEU A 477 8.42 49.93 -10.91
C LEU A 477 7.35 49.97 -9.80
N ALA A 478 6.10 49.67 -10.15
CA ALA A 478 5.07 49.43 -9.14
C ALA A 478 5.35 48.08 -8.45
N VAL A 479 6.03 48.14 -7.30
CA VAL A 479 6.53 46.97 -6.57
C VAL A 479 5.42 45.97 -6.24
N ASP A 480 4.31 46.46 -5.68
CA ASP A 480 3.19 45.62 -5.25
C ASP A 480 2.54 44.92 -6.45
N GLY A 481 2.23 45.66 -7.51
CA GLY A 481 1.66 45.08 -8.74
C GLY A 481 2.62 44.14 -9.48
N SER A 482 3.93 44.35 -9.36
CA SER A 482 4.95 43.46 -9.93
C SER A 482 5.05 42.14 -9.16
N ILE A 483 4.88 42.18 -7.83
CA ILE A 483 4.82 41.00 -6.97
C ILE A 483 3.56 40.18 -7.30
N ASP A 484 2.41 40.84 -7.42
CA ASP A 484 1.14 40.17 -7.75
C ASP A 484 1.17 39.53 -9.14
N SER A 485 1.66 40.26 -10.15
CA SER A 485 1.79 39.76 -11.53
C SER A 485 2.79 38.59 -11.62
N TYR A 486 3.90 38.67 -10.88
CA TYR A 486 4.89 37.60 -10.85
C TYR A 486 4.37 36.35 -10.11
N ALA A 487 3.56 36.53 -9.05
CA ALA A 487 2.89 35.44 -8.34
C ALA A 487 1.89 34.70 -9.25
N GLU A 488 1.11 35.46 -10.04
CA GLU A 488 0.14 34.90 -11.00
C GLU A 488 0.85 34.11 -12.11
N MET A 489 1.93 34.65 -12.68
CA MET A 489 2.70 33.97 -13.73
C MET A 489 3.39 32.68 -13.26
N ILE A 490 3.78 32.61 -11.99
CA ILE A 490 4.45 31.43 -11.41
C ILE A 490 3.45 30.42 -10.83
N GLY A 491 2.16 30.79 -10.73
CA GLY A 491 1.09 29.93 -10.23
C GLY A 491 1.13 29.73 -8.71
N VAL A 492 1.58 30.75 -7.96
CA VAL A 492 1.55 30.72 -6.49
C VAL A 492 0.11 30.93 -6.00
N SER A 493 -0.28 30.20 -4.96
CA SER A 493 -1.63 30.32 -4.38
C SER A 493 -1.89 31.74 -3.85
N PRO A 494 -3.00 32.41 -4.25
CA PRO A 494 -3.35 33.76 -3.80
C PRO A 494 -3.50 33.90 -2.28
N THR A 495 -3.76 32.80 -1.57
CA THR A 495 -3.92 32.78 -0.10
C THR A 495 -2.63 33.14 0.65
N ILE A 496 -1.48 33.06 -0.02
CA ILE A 496 -0.16 33.39 0.55
C ILE A 496 0.14 34.89 0.41
N ILE A 497 -0.56 35.58 -0.49
CA ILE A 497 -0.41 37.02 -0.73
C ILE A 497 -1.28 37.75 0.30
N VAL A 498 -0.64 38.59 1.12
CA VAL A 498 -1.37 39.41 2.08
C VAL A 498 -2.25 40.41 1.32
N PRO A 499 -3.56 40.50 1.60
CA PRO A 499 -4.44 41.45 0.93
C PRO A 499 -3.94 42.90 1.06
N ASN A 500 -4.11 43.68 0.00
CA ASN A 500 -3.62 45.07 -0.09
C ASN A 500 -4.06 45.95 1.10
N GLU A 501 -5.26 45.72 1.64
CA GLU A 501 -5.78 46.44 2.81
C GLU A 501 -4.95 46.18 4.07
N GLN A 502 -4.60 44.92 4.36
CA GLN A 502 -3.76 44.55 5.51
C GLN A 502 -2.32 45.05 5.34
N VAL A 503 -1.79 45.06 4.10
CA VAL A 503 -0.46 45.64 3.82
C VAL A 503 -0.44 47.14 4.11
N GLN A 504 -1.51 47.86 3.75
CA GLN A 504 -1.63 49.30 4.03
C GLN A 504 -1.72 49.59 5.53
N GLU A 505 -2.47 48.80 6.30
CA GLU A 505 -2.51 48.93 7.77
C GLU A 505 -1.12 48.73 8.40
N ILE A 506 -0.38 47.69 7.98
CA ILE A 506 0.98 47.43 8.47
C ILE A 506 1.94 48.56 8.06
N ARG A 507 1.76 49.17 6.88
CA ARG A 507 2.56 50.32 6.43
C ARG A 507 2.23 51.58 7.23
N GLN A 508 0.96 51.83 7.54
CA GLN A 508 0.53 52.95 8.38
C GLN A 508 1.06 52.80 9.81
N GLN A 509 0.99 51.60 10.40
CA GLN A 509 1.58 51.34 11.72
C GLN A 509 3.09 51.55 11.73
N ARG A 510 3.81 51.09 10.69
CA ARG A 510 5.25 51.34 10.56
C ARG A 510 5.58 52.81 10.38
N ALA A 511 4.81 53.55 9.57
CA ALA A 511 5.00 54.97 9.38
C ALA A 511 4.76 55.76 10.68
N GLN A 512 3.72 55.41 11.44
CA GLN A 512 3.45 55.99 12.75
C GLN A 512 4.58 55.70 13.74
N GLN A 513 5.10 54.46 13.81
CA GLN A 513 6.24 54.14 14.67
C GLN A 513 7.53 54.87 14.25
N ALA A 514 7.80 54.98 12.95
CA ALA A 514 8.96 55.71 12.44
C ALA A 514 8.86 57.22 12.73
N GLN A 515 7.67 57.80 12.58
CA GLN A 515 7.41 59.20 12.89
C GLN A 515 7.50 59.47 14.39
N GLN A 516 7.08 58.51 15.23
CA GLN A 516 7.23 58.59 16.68
C GLN A 516 8.71 58.46 17.10
N GLN A 517 9.49 57.60 16.45
CA GLN A 517 10.95 57.52 16.67
C GLN A 517 11.69 58.78 16.19
N GLN A 518 11.31 59.34 15.04
CA GLN A 518 11.88 60.61 14.56
C GLN A 518 11.48 61.79 15.46
N ALA A 519 10.26 61.82 15.99
CA ALA A 519 9.84 62.84 16.94
C ALA A 519 10.61 62.73 18.27
N ILE A 520 10.92 61.51 18.73
CA ILE A 520 11.76 61.29 19.92
C ILE A 520 13.22 61.71 19.63
N GLN A 521 13.76 61.41 18.45
CA GLN A 521 15.11 61.83 18.07
C GLN A 521 15.24 63.35 17.84
N GLN A 522 14.26 63.98 17.20
CA GLN A 522 14.21 65.45 17.08
C GLN A 522 13.97 66.12 18.43
N GLY A 523 13.17 65.52 19.31
CA GLY A 523 13.00 65.98 20.69
C GLY A 523 14.29 65.95 21.50
N MET A 524 15.11 64.89 21.35
CA MET A 524 16.45 64.84 21.95
C MET A 524 17.44 65.84 21.33
N ALA A 525 17.42 66.02 20.00
CA ALA A 525 18.29 66.98 19.32
C ALA A 525 17.93 68.44 19.65
N ALA A 526 16.63 68.77 19.78
CA ALA A 526 16.17 70.08 20.22
C ALA A 526 16.49 70.35 21.70
N ALA A 527 16.40 69.33 22.56
CA ALA A 527 16.83 69.44 23.95
C ALA A 527 18.36 69.64 24.09
N GLN A 528 19.17 69.03 23.21
CA GLN A 528 20.61 69.28 23.13
C GLN A 528 20.94 70.67 22.57
N GLY A 529 20.27 71.13 21.51
CA GLY A 529 20.47 72.47 20.94
C GLY A 529 20.08 73.60 21.89
N ALA A 530 19.02 73.42 22.70
CA ALA A 530 18.64 74.36 23.75
C ALA A 530 19.67 74.41 24.89
N LYS A 531 20.27 73.27 25.26
CA LYS A 531 21.41 73.22 26.20
C LYS A 531 22.62 73.98 25.66
N THR A 532 23.02 73.75 24.41
CA THR A 532 24.18 74.40 23.78
C THR A 532 23.99 75.91 23.59
N LEU A 533 22.77 76.38 23.32
CA LEU A 533 22.42 77.81 23.27
C LEU A 533 22.39 78.47 24.65
N SER A 534 22.07 77.72 25.71
CA SER A 534 22.14 78.24 27.09
C SER A 534 23.57 78.30 27.66
N GLU A 535 24.48 77.48 27.11
CA GLU A 535 25.90 77.38 27.52
C GLU A 535 26.83 78.36 26.77
N THR A 536 26.34 79.08 25.75
CA THR A 536 27.11 80.11 25.04
C THR A 536 26.93 81.49 25.69
N GLN A 537 27.62 81.72 26.80
CA GLN A 537 27.79 83.04 27.43
C GLN A 537 28.87 83.88 26.75
N LEU A 538 28.55 85.17 26.64
CA LEU A 538 29.32 86.30 26.11
C LEU A 538 30.75 86.43 26.65
N SER A 539 31.74 86.39 25.76
CA SER A 539 33.02 87.07 25.91
C SER A 539 33.71 87.32 24.55
N ASP A 540 33.65 88.59 24.12
CA ASP A 540 34.44 89.28 23.08
C ASP A 540 34.20 89.01 21.57
N PRO A 541 34.32 90.08 20.75
CA PRO A 541 33.23 90.89 20.24
C PRO A 541 32.55 90.27 19.01
N SER A 542 31.23 90.37 19.02
CA SER A 542 30.33 89.80 18.04
C SER A 542 30.49 90.45 16.66
N ALA A 543 30.55 89.62 15.61
CA ALA A 543 30.21 90.03 14.24
C ALA A 543 28.77 90.58 14.14
N LEU A 544 27.96 90.39 15.19
CA LEU A 544 26.65 91.01 15.35
C LEU A 544 26.72 92.51 15.71
N SER A 545 27.82 93.00 16.29
CA SER A 545 28.08 94.44 16.46
C SER A 545 28.52 95.13 15.16
N ALA A 546 29.02 94.36 14.18
CA ALA A 546 29.28 94.84 12.82
C ALA A 546 28.03 94.86 11.92
N MET A 547 26.97 94.12 12.28
CA MET A 547 25.70 94.11 11.52
C MET A 547 24.60 94.97 12.15
N THR A 548 24.67 95.31 13.43
CA THR A 548 23.69 96.23 14.08
C THR A 548 24.07 97.71 13.98
N GLY A 549 25.24 98.04 13.43
CA GLY A 549 25.63 99.41 13.03
C GLY A 549 25.11 99.85 11.65
N GLY A 550 24.33 99.02 10.95
CA GLY A 550 23.86 99.28 9.58
C GLY A 550 22.37 99.63 9.44
N ALA A 551 21.65 99.88 10.54
CA ALA A 551 20.23 100.25 10.51
C ALA A 551 19.93 101.38 11.51
N ALA A 552 20.62 102.50 11.34
CA ALA A 552 20.24 103.81 11.87
C ALA A 552 20.87 104.92 11.00
N GLN A 553 20.46 104.97 9.74
CA GLN A 553 20.19 106.18 8.96
C GLN A 553 19.33 105.84 7.74
#